data_AF-A0A1W6MI71-F1
#
_entry.id   AF-A0A1W6MI71-F1
#
_cell.length_a   1.000
_cell.length_b   1.000
_cell.length_c   1.000
_cell.angle_alpha   90.00
_cell.angle_beta   90.00
_cell.angle_gamma   90.00
#
_symmetry.space_group_name_H-M   'P 1'
#
loop_
_entity.id
_entity.type
_entity.pdbx_description
1 polymer ?
#
loop_
_entity_poly.entity_id
_entity_poly.type
_entity_poly.pdbx_seq_one_letter_code
_entity_poly.pdbx_strand_id
1 'polypeptide(L)'
;MDGNFNKRPVNTKMNDLEVMALAITGEAASMPCPIVHNAREHRMKICMEDLGTAPRKGYSAVDRRYYIGYKLHLLMSMQGIFHDMAVTPANVHDIKFLKERQYDGSEEREIIGDRG
;
A
#
# COMPACT_ATOMS: atom_id res chain seq x y z
N MET A 1 18.13 -8.14 47.93
CA MET A 1 16.99 -8.31 47.02
C MET A 1 17.47 -7.77 45.70
N ASP A 2 17.97 -8.69 44.91
CA ASP A 2 18.97 -8.42 43.88
C ASP A 2 18.24 -8.42 42.54
N GLY A 3 18.28 -7.28 41.86
CA GLY A 3 17.61 -7.08 40.57
C GLY A 3 18.53 -6.39 39.59
N ASN A 4 19.74 -6.93 39.40
CA ASN A 4 20.69 -6.45 38.40
C ASN A 4 20.23 -6.91 37.01
N PHE A 5 19.29 -6.17 36.41
CA PHE A 5 18.90 -6.37 35.01
C PHE A 5 19.94 -5.73 34.09
N ASN A 6 20.98 -6.52 33.81
CA ASN A 6 21.98 -6.24 32.81
C ASN A 6 21.29 -6.14 31.43
N LYS A 7 20.92 -4.92 30.99
CA LYS A 7 20.44 -4.69 29.63
C LYS A 7 21.62 -4.91 28.68
N ARG A 8 21.74 -6.12 28.14
CA ARG A 8 22.62 -6.36 26.99
C ARG A 8 22.16 -5.43 25.87
N PRO A 9 23.07 -4.69 25.21
CA PRO A 9 22.68 -3.94 24.02
C PRO A 9 22.17 -4.95 22.99
N VAL A 10 20.89 -4.85 22.62
CA VAL A 10 20.35 -5.59 21.49
C VAL A 10 20.89 -4.91 20.24
N ASN A 11 22.09 -5.33 19.86
CA ASN A 11 22.74 -4.89 18.65
C ASN A 11 22.20 -5.76 17.51
N THR A 12 21.00 -5.42 17.01
CA THR A 12 20.57 -5.90 15.69
C THR A 12 20.80 -4.78 14.70
N LYS A 13 22.06 -4.61 14.30
CA LYS A 13 22.35 -4.16 12.94
C LYS A 13 21.91 -5.30 12.02
N MET A 14 20.63 -5.35 11.68
CA MET A 14 20.25 -6.01 10.44
C MET A 14 20.86 -5.16 9.33
N ASN A 15 21.66 -5.80 8.50
CA ASN A 15 22.37 -5.09 7.47
C ASN A 15 21.34 -4.62 6.45
N ASP A 16 21.48 -3.43 5.89
CA ASP A 16 20.51 -2.88 4.93
C ASP A 16 20.25 -3.82 3.74
N LEU A 17 21.20 -4.72 3.42
CA LEU A 17 21.05 -5.83 2.47
C LEU A 17 20.03 -6.91 2.88
N GLU A 18 19.87 -7.22 4.17
CA GLU A 18 18.86 -8.18 4.67
C GLU A 18 17.45 -7.59 4.61
N VAL A 19 17.31 -6.28 4.82
CA VAL A 19 16.05 -5.54 4.64
C VAL A 19 15.69 -5.39 3.15
N MET A 20 16.70 -5.28 2.28
CA MET A 20 16.51 -5.27 0.82
C MET A 20 16.10 -6.65 0.30
N ALA A 21 16.74 -7.72 0.76
CA ALA A 21 16.40 -9.09 0.36
C ALA A 21 15.02 -9.56 0.85
N LEU A 22 14.54 -9.07 2.00
CA LEU A 22 13.18 -9.38 2.48
C LEU A 22 12.07 -8.78 1.59
N ALA A 23 12.39 -7.70 0.88
CA ALA A 23 11.48 -7.03 -0.03
C ALA A 23 11.49 -7.63 -1.45
N ILE A 24 12.34 -8.65 -1.71
CA ILE A 24 12.24 -9.54 -2.90
C ILE A 24 11.01 -10.48 -2.77
N THR A 25 10.33 -10.48 -1.62
CA THR A 25 9.08 -11.23 -1.40
C THR A 25 8.07 -10.31 -0.72
N GLY A 26 7.74 -9.19 -1.34
CA GLY A 26 6.70 -8.27 -0.85
C GLY A 26 5.36 -8.53 -1.54
N GLU A 27 4.29 -8.77 -0.78
CA GLU A 27 2.94 -8.81 -1.34
C GLU A 27 2.44 -7.37 -1.50
N ALA A 28 2.08 -6.99 -2.73
CA ALA A 28 1.41 -5.72 -2.99
C ALA A 28 -0.10 -5.94 -3.02
N ALA A 29 -0.81 -5.47 -1.99
CA ALA A 29 -2.26 -5.57 -1.90
C ALA A 29 -2.91 -4.23 -2.22
N SER A 30 -3.93 -4.25 -3.08
CA SER A 30 -4.77 -3.09 -3.39
C SER A 30 -6.20 -3.36 -2.95
N MET A 31 -6.68 -2.57 -2.00
CA MET A 31 -8.03 -2.72 -1.44
C MET A 31 -8.93 -1.55 -1.82
N PRO A 32 -10.18 -1.81 -2.26
CA PRO A 32 -11.13 -0.75 -2.57
C PRO A 32 -11.57 -0.04 -1.28
N CYS A 33 -11.59 1.29 -1.30
CA CYS A 33 -12.11 2.15 -0.25
C CYS A 33 -13.27 3.00 -0.80
N PRO A 34 -14.52 2.47 -0.81
CA PRO A 34 -15.69 3.20 -1.28
C PRO A 34 -16.06 4.32 -0.29
N ILE A 35 -16.28 5.53 -0.81
CA ILE A 35 -16.71 6.67 0.01
C ILE A 35 -18.19 7.00 -0.12
N VAL A 36 -18.80 6.65 -1.27
CA VAL A 36 -20.21 6.88 -1.56
C VAL A 36 -20.80 5.68 -2.29
N HIS A 37 -22.12 5.53 -2.18
CA HIS A 37 -22.86 4.58 -3.03
C HIS A 37 -22.83 5.05 -4.50
N ASN A 38 -22.78 4.11 -5.44
CA ASN A 38 -22.80 4.40 -6.88
C ASN A 38 -23.98 5.28 -7.31
N ALA A 39 -25.16 5.11 -6.69
CA ALA A 39 -26.34 5.95 -6.94
C ALA A 39 -26.20 7.43 -6.52
N ARG A 40 -25.11 7.79 -5.84
CA ARG A 40 -24.81 9.15 -5.38
C ARG A 40 -23.65 9.80 -6.15
N GLU A 41 -23.11 9.15 -7.19
CA GLU A 41 -21.99 9.66 -8.01
C GLU A 41 -22.17 11.12 -8.42
N HIS A 42 -23.32 11.46 -9.02
CA HIS A 42 -23.54 12.80 -9.55
C HIS A 42 -23.87 13.86 -8.49
N ARG A 43 -24.13 13.46 -7.24
CA ARG A 43 -24.54 14.37 -6.14
C ARG A 43 -23.48 14.51 -5.07
N MET A 44 -22.38 13.78 -5.17
CA MET A 44 -21.33 13.83 -4.15
C MET A 44 -20.56 15.16 -4.24
N LYS A 45 -20.25 15.70 -3.06
CA LYS A 45 -19.46 16.93 -2.89
C LYS A 45 -18.26 16.74 -1.95
N ILE A 46 -18.16 15.56 -1.33
CA ILE A 46 -17.15 15.22 -0.34
C ILE A 46 -15.83 14.93 -1.06
N CYS A 47 -14.69 15.37 -0.52
CA CYS A 47 -13.36 15.12 -1.10
C CYS A 47 -13.21 15.68 -2.53
N MET A 48 -13.91 16.77 -2.85
CA MET A 48 -13.89 17.42 -4.17
C MET A 48 -13.13 18.76 -4.15
N GLU A 49 -12.39 19.06 -3.08
CA GLU A 49 -11.64 20.30 -2.90
C GLU A 49 -10.44 20.37 -3.86
N ASP A 50 -9.79 19.23 -4.12
CA ASP A 50 -8.74 19.07 -5.12
C ASP A 50 -9.14 17.99 -6.14
N LEU A 51 -9.30 18.39 -7.39
CA LEU A 51 -9.69 17.48 -8.47
C LEU A 51 -8.62 16.41 -8.79
N GLY A 52 -7.35 16.68 -8.47
CA GLY A 52 -6.24 15.74 -8.67
C GLY A 52 -6.29 14.56 -7.70
N THR A 53 -6.74 14.80 -6.46
CA THR A 53 -6.90 13.77 -5.42
C THR A 53 -8.35 13.39 -5.17
N ALA A 54 -9.29 13.98 -5.91
CA ALA A 54 -10.71 13.70 -5.74
C ALA A 54 -11.00 12.22 -6.04
N PRO A 55 -11.98 11.63 -5.33
CA PRO A 55 -12.35 10.24 -5.50
C PRO A 55 -12.80 10.01 -6.94
N ARG A 56 -12.56 8.80 -7.44
CA ARG A 56 -12.93 8.41 -8.80
C ARG A 56 -13.67 7.09 -8.79
N LYS A 57 -14.33 6.80 -9.90
CA LYS A 57 -14.94 5.50 -10.12
C LYS A 57 -13.85 4.49 -10.47
N GLY A 58 -13.82 3.38 -9.74
CA GLY A 58 -12.96 2.24 -10.00
C GLY A 58 -13.77 0.95 -10.02
N TYR A 59 -13.18 -0.11 -10.55
CA TYR A 59 -13.75 -1.45 -10.52
C TYR A 59 -12.92 -2.32 -9.60
N SER A 60 -13.57 -3.06 -8.71
CA SER A 60 -12.93 -4.09 -7.89
C SER A 60 -13.23 -5.44 -8.52
N ALA A 61 -12.19 -6.16 -8.96
CA ALA A 61 -12.32 -7.52 -9.46
C ALA A 61 -12.71 -8.50 -8.34
N VAL A 62 -12.24 -8.24 -7.11
CA VAL A 62 -12.55 -9.01 -5.90
C VAL A 62 -14.06 -8.98 -5.62
N ASP A 63 -14.65 -7.78 -5.63
CA ASP A 63 -16.07 -7.60 -5.33
C ASP A 63 -16.97 -7.68 -6.57
N ARG A 64 -16.37 -7.79 -7.77
CA ARG A 64 -17.03 -7.71 -9.08
C ARG A 64 -17.99 -6.52 -9.22
N ARG A 65 -17.59 -5.36 -8.68
CA ARG A 65 -18.43 -4.17 -8.64
C ARG A 65 -17.64 -2.89 -8.87
N TYR A 66 -18.33 -1.92 -9.45
CA TYR A 66 -17.86 -0.54 -9.44
C TYR A 66 -18.05 0.08 -8.05
N TYR A 67 -17.14 0.97 -7.69
CA TYR A 67 -17.22 1.80 -6.50
C TYR A 67 -16.67 3.19 -6.82
N ILE A 68 -17.04 4.17 -6.01
CA ILE A 68 -16.53 5.54 -6.10
C ILE A 68 -15.75 5.80 -4.83
N GLY A 69 -14.47 6.12 -4.99
CA GLY A 69 -13.58 6.38 -3.89
C GLY A 69 -12.12 6.22 -4.26
N TYR A 70 -11.42 5.48 -3.40
CA TYR A 70 -9.97 5.37 -3.40
C TYR A 70 -9.53 3.91 -3.43
N LYS A 71 -8.28 3.68 -3.79
CA LYS A 71 -7.54 2.45 -3.57
C LYS A 71 -6.53 2.65 -2.46
N LEU A 72 -6.49 1.71 -1.53
CA LEU A 72 -5.45 1.60 -0.53
C LEU A 72 -4.40 0.60 -1.04
N HIS A 73 -3.19 1.08 -1.27
CA HIS A 73 -2.03 0.28 -1.67
C HIS A 73 -1.18 0.00 -0.45
N LEU A 74 -0.80 -1.26 -0.27
CA LEU A 74 0.03 -1.71 0.85
C LEU A 74 1.25 -2.43 0.31
N LEU A 75 2.42 -2.06 0.82
CA LEU A 75 3.64 -2.84 0.69
C LEU A 75 3.93 -3.52 2.01
N MET A 76 3.93 -4.85 2.00
CA MET A 76 4.19 -5.66 3.19
C MET A 76 5.17 -6.78 2.91
N SER A 77 5.95 -7.18 3.92
CA SER A 77 6.75 -8.41 3.85
C SER A 77 5.85 -9.65 3.86
N MET A 78 6.39 -10.82 3.48
CA MET A 78 5.67 -12.12 3.64
C MET A 78 5.28 -12.43 5.07
N GLN A 79 5.93 -11.79 6.05
CA GLN A 79 5.58 -11.94 7.47
C GLN A 79 4.43 -11.01 7.89
N GLY A 80 3.84 -10.27 6.95
CA GLY A 80 2.73 -9.35 7.19
C GLY A 80 3.14 -8.04 7.87
N ILE A 81 4.42 -7.66 7.80
CA ILE A 81 4.90 -6.38 8.34
C ILE A 81 4.70 -5.30 7.28
N PHE A 82 3.96 -4.25 7.61
CA PHE A 82 3.74 -3.11 6.72
C PHE A 82 5.00 -2.25 6.64
N HIS A 83 5.46 -1.99 5.41
CA HIS A 83 6.60 -1.12 5.14
C HIS A 83 6.16 0.23 4.60
N ASP A 84 5.15 0.25 3.74
CA ASP A 84 4.64 1.49 3.13
C ASP A 84 3.16 1.36 2.78
N MET A 85 2.49 2.50 2.70
CA MET A 85 1.07 2.63 2.40
C MET A 85 0.83 3.88 1.54
N ALA A 86 -0.02 3.75 0.53
CA ALA A 86 -0.52 4.92 -0.21
C ALA A 86 -2.01 4.83 -0.49
N VAL A 87 -2.65 5.99 -0.54
CA VAL A 87 -4.04 6.13 -0.97
C VAL A 87 -4.05 6.88 -2.28
N THR A 88 -4.71 6.31 -3.29
CA THR A 88 -4.86 6.96 -4.60
C THR A 88 -6.31 6.89 -5.07
N PRO A 89 -6.76 7.80 -5.96
CA PRO A 89 -8.10 7.70 -6.55
C PRO A 89 -8.34 6.33 -7.20
N ALA A 90 -9.57 5.82 -7.17
CA ALA A 90 -9.85 4.43 -7.55
C ALA A 90 -9.54 4.07 -9.02
N ASN A 91 -9.37 5.07 -9.89
CA ASN A 91 -8.97 4.89 -11.28
C ASN A 91 -7.44 4.82 -11.49
N VAL A 92 -6.65 4.93 -10.42
CA VAL A 92 -5.21 4.72 -10.48
C VAL A 92 -4.92 3.21 -10.50
N HIS A 93 -4.14 2.78 -11.47
CA HIS A 93 -3.74 1.39 -11.60
C HIS A 93 -2.58 1.06 -10.66
N ASP A 94 -2.60 -0.15 -10.10
CA ASP A 94 -1.63 -0.62 -9.12
C ASP A 94 -0.20 -0.67 -9.73
N ILE A 95 -0.10 -0.96 -11.03
CA ILE A 95 1.16 -0.88 -11.80
C ILE A 95 1.80 0.52 -11.71
N LYS A 96 1.01 1.60 -11.73
CA LYS A 96 1.53 2.96 -11.62
C LYS A 96 2.12 3.19 -10.23
N PHE A 97 1.41 2.75 -9.19
CA PHE A 97 1.89 2.81 -7.81
C PHE A 97 3.21 2.04 -7.63
N LEU A 98 3.26 0.81 -8.15
CA LEU A 98 4.47 -0.03 -8.09
C LEU A 98 5.66 0.62 -8.81
N LYS A 99 5.47 1.19 -10.00
CA LYS A 99 6.55 1.87 -10.74
C LYS A 99 7.12 3.08 -10.00
N GLU A 100 6.26 3.85 -9.32
CA GLU A 100 6.69 5.02 -8.54
C GLU A 100 7.48 4.63 -7.28
N ARG A 101 7.29 3.39 -6.76
CA ARG A 101 7.97 2.85 -5.57
C ARG A 101 9.05 1.81 -5.86
N GLN A 102 9.32 1.53 -7.13
CA GLN A 102 10.51 0.78 -7.55
C GLN A 102 11.70 1.72 -7.79
N TYR A 103 11.42 3.02 -8.01
CA TYR A 103 12.41 4.02 -8.39
C TYR A 103 13.12 4.69 -7.20
N ASP A 104 12.82 4.27 -5.97
CA ASP A 104 13.37 4.81 -4.72
C ASP A 104 14.69 4.12 -4.28
N GLY A 105 15.35 3.41 -5.20
CA GLY A 105 16.80 3.17 -5.13
C GLY A 105 17.26 1.78 -4.70
N SER A 106 16.40 0.75 -4.78
CA SER A 106 16.80 -0.63 -4.52
C SER A 106 16.81 -1.48 -5.78
N GLU A 107 17.99 -1.71 -6.31
CA GLU A 107 18.26 -2.47 -7.54
C GLU A 107 18.00 -3.99 -7.42
N GLU A 108 17.48 -4.48 -6.29
CA GLU A 108 17.25 -5.92 -6.07
C GLU A 108 15.98 -6.16 -5.25
N ARG A 109 14.80 -5.91 -5.85
CA ARG A 109 13.49 -6.23 -5.26
C ARG A 109 12.54 -6.78 -6.32
N GLU A 110 12.16 -8.05 -6.21
CA GLU A 110 11.04 -8.63 -6.97
C GLU A 110 9.73 -8.31 -6.22
N ILE A 111 8.97 -7.33 -6.74
CA ILE A 111 7.65 -7.03 -6.20
C ILE A 111 6.65 -7.95 -6.89
N ILE A 112 6.04 -8.84 -6.12
CA ILE A 112 5.00 -9.75 -6.61
C ILE A 112 3.66 -9.03 -6.46
N GLY A 113 3.17 -8.48 -7.57
CA GLY A 113 1.83 -7.88 -7.67
C GLY A 113 0.80 -8.89 -8.16
N ASP A 114 -0.45 -8.73 -7.71
CA ASP A 114 -1.56 -9.50 -8.24
C ASP A 114 -1.79 -9.16 -9.73
N ARG A 115 -1.94 -10.20 -10.57
CA ARG A 115 -2.33 -10.06 -11.98
C ARG A 115 -3.87 -10.11 -12.08
N GLY A 116 -4.52 -9.14 -11.45
CA GLY A 116 -5.98 -8.94 -11.48
C GLY A 116 -6.45 -8.03 -12.60
#